data_AF-A0AAD8AAG1-F1
#
_entry.id   AF-A0AAD8AAG1-F1
#
_cell.length_a   1.000
_cell.length_b   1.000
_cell.length_c   1.000
_cell.angle_alpha   90.00
_cell.angle_beta   90.00
_cell.angle_gamma   90.00
#
_symmetry.space_group_name_H-M   'P 1'
#
loop_
_entity.id
_entity.type
_entity.pdbx_description
1 polymer ?
#
loop_
_entity_poly.entity_id
_entity_poly.type
_entity_poly.pdbx_seq_one_letter_code
_entity_poly.pdbx_strand_id
1 'polypeptide(L)'
;HSRPTNCIFFVRVLKENTYPAPVDPEDIMRCVQWMDEKTLNMLTPNLLAPHPNTYTFTKRLAEKLVTDQFPHLPIAIARPSIVTPAWKEPLPGWVDSLNGPIGLLVGGGKGVIRSMHCKGEYHSEVIPVDFAINGLMQIAWKIGVCKDKLKEIPVYNMTASAVKRVPWQEILDKGRKIVYENPFEMTIWYPDGNHTEF
;
A
#
# COMPACT_ATOMS: atom_id res chain seq x y z
N HIS A 1 13.44 -10.01 5.12
CA HIS A 1 13.46 -8.85 4.20
C HIS A 1 12.01 -8.44 3.93
N SER A 2 11.47 -7.47 4.67
CA SER A 2 10.18 -6.86 4.32
C SER A 2 10.36 -6.00 3.08
N ARG A 3 9.38 -6.04 2.16
CA ARG A 3 9.30 -5.14 1.01
C ARG A 3 8.26 -4.07 1.33
N PRO A 4 8.62 -2.97 2.03
CA PRO A 4 7.71 -1.84 2.14
C PRO A 4 7.71 -1.12 0.79
N THR A 5 6.51 -0.75 0.35
CA THR A 5 6.18 0.07 -0.83
C THR A 5 5.90 -0.73 -2.10
N ASN A 6 4.62 -1.01 -2.25
CA ASN A 6 4.04 -2.04 -3.11
C ASN A 6 4.06 -1.71 -4.62
N CYS A 7 4.80 -0.71 -5.11
CA CYS A 7 4.73 -0.32 -6.53
C CYS A 7 6.04 -0.46 -7.29
N ILE A 8 7.17 -0.68 -6.60
CA ILE A 8 8.50 -0.76 -7.22
C ILE A 8 9.14 -2.09 -6.83
N PHE A 9 8.99 -3.09 -7.70
CA PHE A 9 9.34 -4.49 -7.40
C PHE A 9 10.77 -4.89 -7.81
N PHE A 10 11.43 -4.05 -8.60
CA PHE A 10 12.72 -4.38 -9.22
C PHE A 10 13.94 -4.02 -8.37
N VAL A 11 13.75 -3.34 -7.25
CA VAL A 11 14.84 -2.86 -6.40
C VAL A 11 14.85 -3.58 -5.07
N ARG A 12 16.04 -4.03 -4.64
CA ARG A 12 16.21 -4.75 -3.37
C ARG A 12 16.02 -3.85 -2.15
N VAL A 13 16.42 -2.58 -2.28
CA VAL A 13 16.27 -1.54 -1.25
C VAL A 13 15.63 -0.33 -1.91
N LEU A 14 14.45 0.04 -1.41
CA LEU A 14 13.76 1.22 -1.89
C LEU A 14 14.27 2.46 -1.17
N LYS A 15 14.80 3.41 -1.93
CA LYS A 15 15.26 4.70 -1.43
C LYS A 15 14.19 5.76 -1.65
N GLU A 16 14.37 6.89 -0.99
CA GLU A 16 13.57 8.10 -1.15
C GLU A 16 14.00 8.86 -2.42
N ASN A 17 13.83 8.19 -3.57
CA ASN A 17 14.06 8.77 -4.88
C ASN A 17 13.03 8.25 -5.90
N THR A 18 12.98 8.92 -7.04
CA THR A 18 12.22 8.44 -8.19
C THR A 18 12.98 7.35 -8.92
N TYR A 19 12.23 6.51 -9.62
CA TYR A 19 12.77 5.46 -10.46
C TYR A 19 12.20 5.65 -11.88
N PRO A 20 12.85 5.15 -12.94
CA PRO A 20 12.30 5.16 -14.29
C PRO A 20 11.15 4.16 -14.42
N ALA A 21 10.02 4.60 -14.99
CA ALA A 21 8.88 3.72 -15.27
C ALA A 21 9.19 2.78 -16.44
N PRO A 22 8.60 1.55 -16.46
CA PRO A 22 8.86 0.59 -17.52
C PRO A 22 8.27 1.03 -18.88
N VAL A 23 7.19 1.81 -18.86
CA VAL A 23 6.48 2.32 -20.04
C VAL A 23 6.08 3.76 -19.79
N ASP A 24 5.96 4.56 -20.85
CA ASP A 24 5.39 5.90 -20.77
C ASP A 24 3.87 5.81 -20.48
N PRO A 25 3.38 6.49 -19.43
CA PRO A 25 1.95 6.52 -19.11
C PRO A 25 1.06 6.98 -20.28
N GLU A 26 1.54 7.91 -21.11
CA GLU A 26 0.79 8.44 -22.26
C GLU A 26 0.60 7.38 -23.35
N ASP A 27 1.59 6.49 -23.55
CA ASP A 27 1.45 5.35 -24.46
C ASP A 27 0.37 4.38 -23.99
N ILE A 28 0.34 4.09 -22.68
CA ILE A 28 -0.69 3.21 -22.09
C ILE A 28 -2.08 3.84 -22.26
N MET A 29 -2.23 5.14 -22.02
CA MET A 29 -3.50 5.84 -22.22
C MET A 29 -3.96 5.76 -23.67
N ARG A 30 -3.06 5.97 -24.64
CA ARG A 30 -3.37 5.82 -26.07
C ARG A 30 -3.80 4.40 -26.43
N CYS A 31 -3.10 3.39 -25.94
CA CYS A 31 -3.45 1.98 -26.17
C CYS A 31 -4.86 1.66 -25.66
N VAL A 32 -5.18 2.07 -24.43
CA VAL A 32 -6.50 1.82 -23.82
C VAL A 32 -7.62 2.58 -24.54
N GLN A 33 -7.35 3.78 -25.05
CA GLN A 33 -8.36 4.59 -25.76
C GLN A 33 -8.69 4.07 -27.16
N TRP A 34 -7.71 3.47 -27.85
CA TRP A 34 -7.87 3.09 -29.27
C TRP A 34 -8.16 1.60 -29.48
N MET A 35 -7.68 0.73 -28.59
CA MET A 35 -7.86 -0.72 -28.73
C MET A 35 -9.24 -1.19 -28.27
N ASP A 36 -9.77 -2.21 -28.93
CA ASP A 36 -10.94 -2.93 -28.45
C ASP A 36 -10.60 -3.77 -27.20
N GLU A 37 -11.62 -4.05 -26.38
CA GLU A 37 -11.46 -4.73 -25.10
C GLU A 37 -10.83 -6.13 -25.23
N LYS A 38 -11.12 -6.86 -26.32
CA LYS A 38 -10.57 -8.20 -26.55
C LYS A 38 -9.06 -8.13 -26.78
N THR A 39 -8.61 -7.20 -27.62
CA THR A 39 -7.18 -6.95 -27.86
C THR A 39 -6.48 -6.48 -26.58
N LEU A 40 -7.10 -5.55 -25.83
CA LEU A 40 -6.53 -5.06 -24.58
C LEU A 40 -6.37 -6.18 -23.53
N ASN A 41 -7.36 -7.06 -23.40
CA ASN A 41 -7.30 -8.21 -22.51
C ASN A 41 -6.19 -9.20 -22.88
N MET A 42 -5.90 -9.37 -24.18
CA MET A 42 -4.78 -10.21 -24.62
C MET A 42 -3.42 -9.60 -24.26
N LEU A 43 -3.27 -8.28 -24.30
CA LEU A 43 -2.02 -7.58 -24.00
C LEU A 43 -1.78 -7.34 -22.51
N THR A 44 -2.86 -7.22 -21.73
CA THR A 44 -2.83 -6.88 -20.30
C THR A 44 -1.82 -7.70 -19.48
N PRO A 45 -1.69 -9.03 -19.62
CA PRO A 45 -0.71 -9.80 -18.85
C PRO A 45 0.74 -9.34 -19.06
N ASN A 46 1.08 -9.00 -20.31
CA ASN A 46 2.42 -8.54 -20.66
C ASN A 46 2.66 -7.09 -20.23
N LEU A 47 1.63 -6.24 -20.32
CA LEU A 47 1.70 -4.85 -19.86
C LEU A 47 1.84 -4.74 -18.35
N LEU A 48 1.15 -5.61 -17.61
CA LEU A 48 1.22 -5.65 -16.16
C LEU A 48 2.53 -6.24 -15.67
N ALA A 49 3.11 -7.21 -16.37
CA ALA A 49 4.32 -7.87 -15.90
C ALA A 49 5.46 -6.86 -15.66
N PRO A 50 6.14 -6.90 -14.49
CA PRO A 50 6.06 -7.88 -13.40
C PRO A 50 5.27 -7.39 -12.17
N HIS A 51 4.39 -6.40 -12.35
CA HIS A 51 3.50 -5.95 -11.29
C HIS A 51 2.49 -7.06 -10.94
N PRO A 52 2.29 -7.36 -9.65
CA PRO A 52 1.38 -8.43 -9.21
C PRO A 52 -0.10 -8.10 -9.47
N ASN A 53 -0.43 -6.83 -9.68
CA ASN A 53 -1.79 -6.39 -9.99
C ASN A 53 -1.78 -5.00 -10.67
N THR A 54 -2.94 -4.64 -11.23
CA THR A 54 -3.22 -3.36 -11.90
C THR A 54 -3.03 -2.15 -10.99
N TYR A 55 -3.34 -2.27 -9.70
CA TYR A 55 -3.15 -1.18 -8.73
C TYR A 55 -1.68 -0.74 -8.65
N THR A 56 -0.77 -1.70 -8.54
CA THR A 56 0.66 -1.40 -8.39
C THR A 56 1.28 -0.88 -9.69
N PHE A 57 0.77 -1.33 -10.85
CA PHE A 57 1.16 -0.81 -12.16
C PHE A 57 0.69 0.63 -12.36
N THR A 58 -0.58 0.92 -12.09
CA THR A 58 -1.17 2.25 -12.25
C THR A 58 -0.52 3.28 -11.31
N LYS A 59 -0.25 2.93 -10.05
CA LYS A 59 0.51 3.80 -9.13
C LYS A 59 1.93 4.08 -9.63
N ARG A 60 2.55 3.10 -10.28
CA ARG A 60 3.90 3.26 -10.86
C ARG A 60 3.90 4.27 -12.02
N LEU A 61 2.91 4.19 -12.89
CA LEU A 61 2.71 5.14 -13.99
C LEU A 61 2.35 6.54 -13.45
N ALA A 62 1.51 6.61 -12.43
CA ALA A 62 1.17 7.88 -11.78
C ALA A 62 2.41 8.58 -11.24
N GLU A 63 3.31 7.88 -10.53
CA GLU A 63 4.57 8.48 -10.05
C GLU A 63 5.39 9.10 -11.20
N LYS A 64 5.43 8.46 -12.37
CA LYS A 64 6.12 9.00 -13.56
C LYS A 64 5.44 10.26 -14.07
N LEU A 65 4.11 10.24 -14.23
CA LEU A 65 3.34 11.43 -14.65
C LEU A 65 3.61 12.63 -13.74
N VAL A 66 3.58 12.45 -12.42
CA VAL A 66 3.85 13.58 -11.50
C VAL A 66 5.32 14.00 -11.57
N THR A 67 6.24 13.05 -11.70
CA THR A 67 7.68 13.37 -11.82
C THR A 67 7.96 14.20 -13.08
N ASP A 68 7.29 13.93 -14.19
CA ASP A 68 7.47 14.68 -15.45
C ASP A 68 7.00 16.13 -15.36
N GLN A 69 6.11 16.44 -14.42
CA GLN A 69 5.65 17.81 -14.17
C GLN A 69 6.58 18.58 -13.23
N PHE A 70 7.61 17.94 -12.66
CA PHE A 70 8.64 18.62 -11.89
C PHE A 70 9.71 19.22 -12.82
N PRO A 71 10.17 20.49 -12.64
CA PRO A 71 9.87 21.41 -11.54
C PRO A 71 8.78 22.45 -11.88
N HIS A 72 7.94 22.20 -12.89
CA HIS A 72 6.86 23.13 -13.28
C HIS A 72 5.79 23.31 -12.20
N LEU A 73 5.56 22.27 -11.39
CA LEU A 73 4.65 22.29 -10.24
C LEU A 73 5.40 21.97 -8.92
N PRO A 74 4.92 22.49 -7.77
CA PRO A 74 5.44 22.14 -6.46
C PRO A 74 4.97 20.73 -6.08
N ILE A 75 5.82 19.73 -6.28
CA ILE A 75 5.47 18.31 -6.16
C ILE A 75 6.32 17.64 -5.08
N ALA A 76 5.69 16.73 -4.33
CA ALA A 76 6.37 15.68 -3.56
C ALA A 76 5.63 14.35 -3.72
N ILE A 77 6.36 13.26 -3.57
CA ILE A 77 5.81 11.91 -3.62
C ILE A 77 5.82 11.32 -2.20
N ALA A 78 4.64 10.97 -1.70
CA ALA A 78 4.51 10.24 -0.45
C ALA A 78 4.18 8.77 -0.73
N ARG A 79 4.93 7.87 -0.11
CA ARG A 79 4.85 6.43 -0.26
C ARG A 79 4.49 5.80 1.09
N PRO A 80 3.20 5.75 1.45
CA PRO A 80 2.78 5.08 2.66
C PRO A 80 2.94 3.55 2.55
N SER A 81 3.24 2.93 3.70
CA SER A 81 3.11 1.49 3.87
C SER A 81 1.62 1.09 3.93
N ILE A 82 1.32 -0.16 4.28
CA ILE A 82 -0.07 -0.63 4.34
C ILE A 82 -0.84 0.18 5.39
N VAL A 83 -1.87 0.88 4.94
CA VAL A 83 -2.67 1.71 5.84
C VAL A 83 -3.56 0.84 6.71
N THR A 84 -3.50 1.05 8.03
CA THR A 84 -4.34 0.39 9.03
C THR A 84 -5.35 1.37 9.64
N PRO A 85 -6.36 0.90 10.38
CA PRO A 85 -7.31 1.76 11.07
C PRO A 85 -6.63 2.77 11.96
N ALA A 86 -7.36 3.84 12.26
CA ALA A 86 -6.88 4.96 13.06
C ALA A 86 -6.37 4.49 14.42
N TRP A 87 -5.22 5.01 14.83
CA TRP A 87 -4.73 4.81 16.19
C TRP A 87 -5.51 5.67 17.18
N LYS A 88 -5.77 6.93 16.84
CA LYS A 88 -6.46 7.90 17.71
C LYS A 88 -7.60 8.66 17.01
N GLU A 89 -7.36 9.22 15.84
CA GLU A 89 -8.29 10.17 15.19
C GLU A 89 -8.85 9.61 13.87
N PRO A 90 -10.13 9.84 13.52
CA PRO A 90 -11.15 10.57 14.27
C PRO A 90 -11.72 9.78 15.47
N LEU A 91 -11.56 8.45 15.47
CA LEU A 91 -11.86 7.55 16.59
C LEU A 91 -10.86 6.38 16.52
N PRO A 92 -10.38 5.85 17.65
CA PRO A 92 -9.56 4.64 17.66
C PRO A 92 -10.27 3.49 16.93
N GLY A 93 -9.57 2.84 16.00
CA GLY A 93 -10.10 1.74 15.19
C GLY A 93 -10.97 2.16 14.00
N TRP A 94 -11.14 3.46 13.75
CA TRP A 94 -11.90 3.95 12.61
C TRP A 94 -11.25 3.56 11.27
N VAL A 95 -12.08 3.14 10.32
CA VAL A 95 -11.68 2.84 8.94
C VAL A 95 -12.81 3.20 7.98
N ASP A 96 -12.47 3.83 6.87
CA ASP A 96 -13.44 4.25 5.84
C ASP A 96 -13.99 3.08 5.02
N SER A 97 -13.16 2.06 4.78
CA SER A 97 -13.59 0.85 4.07
C SER A 97 -12.82 -0.39 4.51
N LEU A 98 -13.46 -1.55 4.46
CA LEU A 98 -12.83 -2.86 4.72
C LEU A 98 -11.98 -3.35 3.54
N ASN A 99 -11.40 -2.44 2.76
CA ASN A 99 -10.63 -2.81 1.58
C ASN A 99 -9.26 -3.37 1.97
N GLY A 100 -8.82 -4.42 1.24
CA GLY A 100 -7.50 -5.02 1.39
C GLY A 100 -7.28 -5.72 2.75
N PRO A 101 -6.20 -5.40 3.49
CA PRO A 101 -5.80 -6.15 4.67
C PRO A 101 -6.77 -6.04 5.84
N ILE A 102 -7.60 -4.99 5.89
CA ILE A 102 -8.58 -4.82 6.98
C ILE A 102 -9.80 -5.73 6.77
N GLY A 103 -10.28 -5.86 5.53
CA GLY A 103 -11.30 -6.87 5.20
C GLY A 103 -10.80 -8.29 5.45
N LEU A 104 -9.51 -8.53 5.21
CA LEU A 104 -8.87 -9.80 5.51
C LEU A 104 -8.84 -10.11 7.01
N LEU A 105 -8.49 -9.13 7.85
CA LEU A 105 -8.52 -9.25 9.31
C LEU A 105 -9.93 -9.45 9.85
N VAL A 106 -10.92 -8.68 9.37
CA VAL A 106 -12.33 -8.82 9.79
C VAL A 106 -12.92 -10.15 9.32
N GLY A 107 -12.64 -10.55 8.08
CA GLY A 107 -13.04 -11.85 7.55
C GLY A 107 -12.42 -13.02 8.32
N GLY A 108 -11.15 -12.90 8.70
CA GLY A 108 -10.49 -13.87 9.58
C GLY A 108 -11.09 -13.91 10.98
N GLY A 109 -11.33 -12.74 11.58
CA GLY A 109 -11.93 -12.61 12.91
C GLY A 109 -13.37 -13.13 13.00
N LYS A 110 -14.15 -13.02 11.91
CA LYS A 110 -15.50 -13.63 11.82
C LYS A 110 -15.48 -15.12 11.44
N GLY A 111 -14.32 -15.70 11.17
CA GLY A 111 -14.15 -17.09 10.75
C GLY A 111 -14.48 -17.38 9.29
N VAL A 112 -14.70 -16.34 8.47
CA VAL A 112 -14.98 -16.45 7.02
C VAL A 112 -13.71 -16.78 6.25
N ILE A 113 -12.59 -16.17 6.63
CA ILE A 113 -11.29 -16.38 5.97
C ILE A 113 -10.41 -17.24 6.88
N ARG A 114 -10.15 -18.47 6.42
CA ARG A 114 -9.44 -19.49 7.21
C ARG A 114 -8.00 -19.76 6.77
N SER A 115 -7.57 -19.17 5.66
CA SER A 115 -6.20 -19.26 5.18
C SER A 115 -5.77 -17.93 4.56
N MET A 116 -4.52 -17.55 4.84
CA MET A 116 -3.88 -16.38 4.25
C MET A 116 -2.54 -16.81 3.68
N HIS A 117 -2.32 -16.55 2.39
CA HIS A 117 -1.04 -16.78 1.74
C HIS A 117 -0.04 -15.68 2.13
N CYS A 118 0.53 -15.81 3.33
CA CYS A 118 1.56 -14.93 3.85
C CYS A 118 2.52 -15.76 4.70
N LYS A 119 3.84 -15.63 4.50
CA LYS A 119 4.80 -16.23 5.44
C LYS A 119 4.80 -15.38 6.71
N GLY A 120 4.47 -15.99 7.85
CA GLY A 120 4.35 -15.30 9.13
C GLY A 120 5.62 -14.57 9.58
N GLU A 121 6.78 -15.00 9.08
CA GLU A 121 8.11 -14.40 9.34
C GLU A 121 8.34 -13.06 8.62
N TYR A 122 7.50 -12.70 7.64
CA TYR A 122 7.62 -11.40 7.00
C TYR A 122 7.18 -10.29 7.95
N HIS A 123 7.95 -9.20 7.95
CA HIS A 123 7.63 -8.06 8.80
C HIS A 123 6.46 -7.28 8.19
N SER A 124 5.51 -6.90 9.03
CA SER A 124 4.38 -6.07 8.66
C SER A 124 4.82 -4.62 8.53
N GLU A 125 4.67 -4.09 7.33
CA GLU A 125 4.91 -2.68 7.05
C GLU A 125 3.57 -1.97 7.03
N VAL A 126 3.16 -1.47 8.20
CA VAL A 126 1.85 -0.85 8.41
C VAL A 126 1.98 0.58 8.93
N ILE A 127 1.00 1.43 8.62
CA ILE A 127 0.90 2.79 9.12
C ILE A 127 -0.57 3.10 9.43
N PRO A 128 -0.90 3.56 10.66
CA PRO A 128 -2.26 4.01 10.96
C PRO A 128 -2.68 5.18 10.07
N VAL A 129 -3.95 5.21 9.66
CA VAL A 129 -4.48 6.21 8.71
C VAL A 129 -4.32 7.65 9.21
N ASP A 130 -4.45 7.89 10.51
CA ASP A 130 -4.23 9.19 11.14
C ASP A 130 -2.77 9.66 11.00
N PHE A 131 -1.79 8.78 11.21
CA PHE A 131 -0.39 9.11 10.95
C PHE A 131 -0.11 9.35 9.46
N ALA A 132 -0.73 8.57 8.57
CA ALA A 132 -0.57 8.74 7.14
C ALA A 132 -1.11 10.12 6.68
N ILE A 133 -2.30 10.50 7.12
CA ILE A 133 -2.91 11.79 6.81
C ILE A 133 -2.09 12.95 7.41
N ASN A 134 -1.69 12.83 8.68
CA ASN A 134 -0.88 13.86 9.34
C ASN A 134 0.48 14.06 8.65
N GLY A 135 1.10 12.99 8.17
CA GLY A 135 2.33 13.10 7.37
C GLY A 135 2.09 13.75 6.01
N LEU A 136 1.01 13.39 5.30
CA LEU A 136 0.64 14.03 4.03
C LEU A 136 0.40 15.53 4.19
N MET A 137 -0.31 15.96 5.24
CA MET A 137 -0.53 17.37 5.54
C MET A 137 0.78 18.12 5.78
N GLN A 138 1.70 17.53 6.54
CA GLN A 138 3.03 18.12 6.79
C GLN A 138 3.86 18.23 5.52
N ILE A 139 3.84 17.21 4.66
CA ILE A 139 4.52 17.24 3.37
C ILE A 139 3.94 18.35 2.50
N ALA A 140 2.61 18.43 2.37
CA ALA A 140 1.95 19.46 1.58
C ALA A 140 2.29 20.87 2.08
N TRP A 141 2.22 21.10 3.39
CA TRP A 141 2.60 22.37 4.01
C TRP A 141 4.06 22.73 3.72
N LYS A 142 4.98 21.77 3.90
CA LYS A 142 6.41 21.98 3.66
C LYS A 142 6.69 22.36 2.20
N ILE A 143 6.05 21.68 1.25
CA ILE A 143 6.20 21.96 -0.18
C ILE A 143 5.58 23.31 -0.56
N GLY A 144 4.44 23.66 0.02
CA GLY A 144 3.75 24.93 -0.26
C GLY A 144 4.46 26.17 0.32
N VAL A 145 5.16 26.03 1.45
CA VAL A 145 5.87 27.15 2.10
C VAL A 145 7.32 27.27 1.64
N CYS A 146 7.91 26.20 1.09
CA CYS A 146 9.27 26.23 0.57
C CYS A 146 9.38 27.18 -0.64
N LYS A 147 10.06 28.32 -0.45
CA LYS A 147 10.30 29.31 -1.52
C LYS A 147 11.47 28.95 -2.43
N ASP A 148 12.32 28.03 -1.97
CA ASP A 148 13.50 27.61 -2.71
C ASP A 148 13.12 26.61 -3.79
N LYS A 149 13.72 26.76 -4.98
CA LYS A 149 13.60 25.74 -6.02
C LYS A 149 14.33 24.48 -5.57
N LEU A 150 13.57 23.43 -5.33
CA LEU A 150 14.10 22.10 -5.05
C LEU A 150 14.88 21.61 -6.26
N LYS A 151 16.07 21.05 -6.04
CA LYS A 151 16.91 20.48 -7.11
C LYS A 151 16.39 19.13 -7.60
N GLU A 152 15.74 18.40 -6.70
CA GLU A 152 15.19 17.08 -6.94
C GLU A 152 13.81 16.99 -6.29
N ILE A 153 12.95 16.15 -6.86
CA ILE A 153 11.62 15.87 -6.33
C ILE A 153 11.72 15.16 -4.96
N PRO A 154 11.16 15.74 -3.88
CA PRO A 154 11.17 15.09 -2.59
C PRO A 154 10.29 13.84 -2.59
N VAL A 155 10.84 12.74 -2.12
CA VAL A 155 10.13 11.48 -1.96
C VAL A 155 10.18 11.09 -0.48
N TYR A 156 9.06 10.67 0.08
CA TYR A 156 8.94 10.31 1.50
C TYR A 156 8.39 8.90 1.65
N ASN A 157 9.16 7.99 2.22
CA ASN A 157 8.72 6.63 2.52
C ASN A 157 8.11 6.58 3.93
N MET A 158 6.79 6.62 4.01
CA MET A 158 6.07 6.63 5.29
C MET A 158 5.88 5.19 5.78
N THR A 159 6.92 4.63 6.40
CA THR A 159 6.98 3.23 6.87
C THR A 159 7.23 3.16 8.38
N ALA A 160 6.69 2.13 9.03
CA ALA A 160 6.95 1.88 10.45
C ALA A 160 8.28 1.15 10.71
N SER A 161 8.92 0.61 9.67
CA SER A 161 10.14 -0.22 9.76
C SER A 161 11.30 0.38 10.56
N ALA A 162 11.42 1.71 10.56
CA ALA A 162 12.46 2.46 11.29
C ALA A 162 12.16 2.55 12.80
N VAL A 163 10.89 2.41 13.18
CA VAL A 163 10.41 2.59 14.57
C VAL A 163 10.11 1.25 15.22
N LYS A 164 9.38 0.35 14.53
CA LYS A 164 8.98 -0.94 15.08
C LYS A 164 8.84 -1.99 13.99
N ARG A 165 9.52 -3.11 14.19
CA ARG A 165 9.50 -4.27 13.32
C ARG A 165 8.67 -5.36 13.98
N VAL A 166 7.47 -5.61 13.47
CA VAL A 166 6.56 -6.64 13.99
C VAL A 166 6.35 -7.69 12.91
N PRO A 167 6.58 -8.99 13.17
CA PRO A 167 6.21 -10.06 12.24
C PRO A 167 4.68 -10.19 12.08
N TRP A 168 4.22 -10.60 10.90
CA TRP A 168 2.79 -10.86 10.69
C TRP A 168 2.24 -11.91 11.66
N GLN A 169 3.05 -12.91 12.03
CA GLN A 169 2.68 -13.91 13.03
C GLN A 169 2.28 -13.29 14.37
N GLU A 170 3.07 -12.33 14.88
CA GLU A 170 2.79 -11.66 16.15
C GLU A 170 1.49 -10.84 16.08
N ILE A 171 1.23 -10.19 14.94
CA ILE A 171 -0.02 -9.45 14.71
C ILE A 171 -1.22 -10.40 14.75
N LEU A 172 -1.12 -11.55 14.08
CA LEU A 172 -2.21 -12.52 14.02
C LEU A 172 -2.46 -13.20 15.36
N ASP A 173 -1.40 -13.52 16.11
CA ASP A 173 -1.54 -14.11 17.45
C ASP A 173 -2.20 -13.15 18.42
N LYS A 174 -1.80 -11.87 18.39
CA LYS A 174 -2.46 -10.80 19.16
C LYS A 174 -3.91 -10.60 18.70
N GLY A 175 -4.15 -10.57 17.39
CA GLY A 175 -5.48 -10.47 16.81
C GLY A 175 -6.40 -11.60 17.27
N ARG A 176 -5.94 -12.85 17.19
CA ARG A 176 -6.67 -14.02 17.68
C ARG A 176 -7.04 -13.88 19.14
N LYS A 177 -6.08 -13.54 20.01
CA LYS A 177 -6.35 -13.33 21.44
C LYS A 177 -7.42 -12.26 21.68
N ILE A 178 -7.34 -11.12 20.99
CA ILE A 178 -8.32 -10.04 21.11
C ILE A 178 -9.71 -10.48 20.67
N VAL A 179 -9.82 -11.24 19.57
CA VAL A 179 -11.11 -11.76 19.07
C VAL A 179 -11.69 -12.81 20.03
N TYR A 180 -10.85 -13.64 20.66
CA TYR A 180 -11.30 -14.57 21.70
C TYR A 180 -11.83 -13.85 22.95
N GLU A 181 -11.21 -12.73 23.34
CA GLU A 181 -11.65 -11.90 24.47
C GLU A 181 -12.87 -11.02 24.13
N ASN A 182 -12.96 -10.56 22.89
CA ASN A 182 -13.98 -9.63 22.39
C ASN A 182 -14.49 -10.12 21.01
N PRO A 183 -15.39 -11.12 20.98
CA PRO A 183 -15.85 -11.71 19.72
C PRO A 183 -16.65 -10.71 18.90
N PHE A 184 -16.49 -10.79 17.57
CA PHE A 184 -17.30 -10.00 16.64
C PHE A 184 -18.77 -10.46 16.69
N GLU A 185 -19.69 -9.52 16.52
CA GLU A 185 -21.10 -9.86 16.28
C GLU A 185 -21.23 -10.69 14.99
N MET A 186 -22.05 -11.75 15.03
CA MET A 186 -22.27 -12.70 13.94
C MET A 186 -21.00 -13.46 13.48
N THR A 187 -20.17 -13.93 14.41
CA THR A 187 -19.10 -14.90 14.10
C THR A 187 -19.69 -16.20 13.56
N ILE A 188 -19.24 -16.62 12.37
CA ILE A 188 -19.72 -17.86 11.72
C ILE A 188 -18.92 -19.07 12.22
N TRP A 189 -17.61 -18.90 12.41
CA TRP A 189 -16.70 -19.93 12.91
C TRP A 189 -15.67 -19.31 13.86
N TYR A 190 -15.06 -20.14 14.71
CA TYR A 190 -13.93 -19.71 15.54
C TYR A 190 -12.77 -19.18 14.67
N PRO A 191 -12.04 -18.15 15.12
CA PRO A 191 -10.94 -17.51 14.38
C PRO A 191 -9.66 -18.38 14.38
N ASP A 192 -9.77 -19.64 13.95
CA ASP A 192 -8.69 -20.63 13.88
C ASP A 192 -8.09 -20.74 12.47
N GLY A 193 -8.00 -19.61 11.76
CA GLY A 193 -7.33 -19.57 10.45
C GLY A 193 -5.83 -19.85 10.59
N ASN A 194 -5.27 -20.69 9.70
CA ASN A 194 -3.86 -21.06 9.68
C ASN A 194 -3.16 -20.56 8.40
N HIS A 195 -1.86 -20.29 8.48
CA HIS A 195 -1.02 -20.06 7.31
C HIS A 195 -0.87 -21.39 6.55
N THR A 196 -1.10 -21.36 5.23
CA THR A 196 -0.85 -22.51 4.36
C THR A 196 0.29 -22.16 3.41
N GLU A 197 1.40 -22.90 3.50
CA GLU A 197 2.48 -22.89 2.51
C GLU A 197 2.19 -23.93 1.43
N PHE A 198 2.36 -23.54 0.17
CA PHE A 198 2.74 -24.44 -0.92
C PHE A 198 3.99 -23.86 -1.57
#